data_AF-A0A2P5P5C6-F1
#
_entry.id   AF-A0A2P5P5C6-F1
#
_cell.length_a   1.000
_cell.length_b   1.000
_cell.length_c   1.000
_cell.angle_alpha   90.00
_cell.angle_beta   90.00
_cell.angle_gamma   90.00
#
_symmetry.space_group_name_H-M   'P 1'
#
loop_
_entity.id
_entity.type
_entity.pdbx_description
1 polymer ?
#
loop_
_entity_poly.entity_id
_entity_poly.type
_entity_poly.pdbx_seq_one_letter_code
_entity_poly.pdbx_strand_id
1 'polypeptide(L)'
;MNTGEVDFSKVSGLISLIRNGDGPSLGKLREQIGQTRCDIATNLGISEDELERWEHGLVMPNSRQMTKWRLRLSHDVDGEVSRLLGTENPDILHQFWELAWRLG
;
A
#
# COMPACT_ATOMS: atom_id res chain seq x y z
N MET A 1 16.77 -19.60 17.17
CA MET A 1 16.27 -18.81 16.04
C MET A 1 14.78 -18.68 16.24
N ASN A 2 14.31 -17.49 16.60
CA ASN A 2 12.88 -17.23 16.77
C ASN A 2 12.28 -17.25 15.36
N THR A 3 11.59 -18.32 14.98
CA THR A 3 10.72 -18.30 13.80
C THR A 3 9.54 -17.41 14.17
N GLY A 4 9.72 -16.10 14.00
CA GLY A 4 8.63 -15.14 14.09
C GLY A 4 7.54 -15.62 13.15
N GLU A 5 6.40 -15.98 13.72
CA GLU A 5 5.24 -16.46 13.00
C GLU A 5 4.90 -15.42 11.93
N VAL A 6 4.94 -15.84 10.67
CA VAL A 6 4.68 -14.97 9.53
C VAL A 6 3.25 -14.45 9.64
N ASP A 7 3.09 -13.14 9.82
CA ASP A 7 1.79 -12.51 10.04
C ASP A 7 1.06 -12.30 8.71
N PHE A 8 0.52 -13.39 8.16
CA PHE A 8 -0.27 -13.39 6.92
C PHE A 8 -1.54 -12.52 7.03
N SER A 9 -2.04 -12.26 8.24
CA SER A 9 -3.20 -11.39 8.48
C SER A 9 -2.88 -9.95 8.12
N LYS A 10 -1.70 -9.44 8.54
CA LYS A 10 -1.24 -8.11 8.15
C LYS A 10 -1.06 -7.97 6.64
N VAL A 11 -0.46 -8.97 6.00
CA VAL A 11 -0.24 -8.95 4.54
C VAL A 11 -1.59 -8.89 3.80
N SER A 12 -2.56 -9.70 4.21
CA SER A 12 -3.92 -9.68 3.65
C SER A 12 -4.61 -8.32 3.86
N GLY A 13 -4.38 -7.68 5.03
CA GLY A 13 -4.87 -6.34 5.33
C GLY A 13 -4.31 -5.28 4.36
N LEU A 14 -2.99 -5.28 4.12
CA LEU A 14 -2.34 -4.36 3.18
C LEU A 14 -2.86 -4.53 1.76
N ILE A 15 -3.01 -5.77 1.28
CA ILE A 15 -3.59 -6.06 -0.05
C ILE A 15 -5.00 -5.48 -0.17
N SER A 16 -5.81 -5.67 0.87
CA SER A 16 -7.20 -5.21 0.88
C SER A 16 -7.30 -3.68 0.75
N LEU A 17 -6.39 -2.95 1.41
CA LEU A 17 -6.33 -1.48 1.31
C LEU A 17 -5.96 -1.01 -0.11
N ILE A 18 -4.99 -1.66 -0.76
CA ILE A 18 -4.63 -1.35 -2.16
C ILE A 18 -5.80 -1.63 -3.10
N ARG A 19 -6.51 -2.76 -2.89
CA ARG A 19 -7.63 -3.19 -3.72
C ARG A 19 -8.80 -2.20 -3.68
N ASN A 20 -9.18 -1.76 -2.49
CA ASN A 20 -10.20 -0.72 -2.32
C ASN A 20 -9.80 0.52 -3.11
N GLY A 21 -8.55 0.95 -2.90
CA GLY A 21 -7.89 1.98 -3.65
C GLY A 21 -8.67 3.29 -3.75
N ASP A 22 -9.32 3.65 -2.65
CA ASP A 22 -9.88 4.96 -2.35
C ASP A 22 -8.93 5.76 -1.44
N GLY A 23 -9.21 7.05 -1.24
CA GLY A 23 -8.40 7.92 -0.38
C GLY A 23 -8.32 7.46 1.08
N PRO A 24 -9.42 7.02 1.73
CA PRO A 24 -9.35 6.48 3.09
C PRO A 24 -8.45 5.24 3.23
N SER A 25 -8.44 4.35 2.24
CA SER A 25 -7.55 3.18 2.25
C SER A 25 -6.09 3.58 2.07
N LEU A 26 -5.81 4.61 1.27
CA LEU A 26 -4.49 5.22 1.15
C LEU A 26 -3.99 5.75 2.51
N GLY A 27 -4.83 6.46 3.26
CA GLY A 27 -4.46 6.99 4.57
C GLY A 27 -4.10 5.89 5.59
N LYS A 28 -4.91 4.83 5.64
CA LYS A 28 -4.62 3.65 6.47
C LYS A 28 -3.34 2.95 6.04
N LEU A 29 -3.12 2.81 4.74
CA LEU A 29 -1.93 2.17 4.20
C LEU A 29 -0.68 2.94 4.61
N ARG A 30 -0.69 4.27 4.40
CA ARG A 30 0.39 5.18 4.79
C ARG A 30 0.77 5.02 6.26
N GLU A 31 -0.23 5.00 7.15
CA GLU A 31 -0.01 4.84 8.59
C GLU A 31 0.59 3.47 8.93
N GLN A 32 0.14 2.41 8.27
CA GLN A 32 0.66 1.05 8.50
C GLN A 32 2.11 0.87 8.05
N ILE A 33 2.52 1.54 6.96
CA ILE A 33 3.90 1.49 6.44
C ILE A 33 4.79 2.62 7.00
N GLY A 34 4.26 3.45 7.93
CA GLY A 34 5.03 4.50 8.59
C GLY A 34 5.43 5.68 7.70
N GLN A 35 4.74 5.90 6.58
CA GLN A 35 5.03 7.02 5.69
C GLN A 35 4.37 8.33 6.15
N THR A 36 5.01 9.46 5.86
CA THR A 36 4.43 10.78 6.11
C THR A 36 3.56 11.20 4.92
N ARG A 37 2.60 12.11 5.17
CA ARG A 37 1.79 12.67 4.08
C ARG A 37 2.66 13.47 3.10
N CYS A 38 3.64 14.21 3.60
CA CYS A 38 4.59 14.96 2.78
C CYS A 38 5.33 14.04 1.78
N ASP A 39 5.81 12.87 2.22
CA ASP A 39 6.52 11.92 1.35
C ASP A 39 5.60 11.39 0.24
N ILE A 40 4.39 10.95 0.61
CA ILE A 40 3.41 10.46 -0.36
C ILE A 40 2.98 11.57 -1.32
N ALA A 41 2.66 12.76 -0.81
CA ALA A 41 2.23 13.90 -1.63
C ALA A 41 3.32 14.29 -2.64
N THR A 42 4.58 14.35 -2.20
CA THR A 42 5.74 14.58 -3.06
C THR A 42 5.87 13.51 -4.14
N ASN A 43 5.74 12.24 -3.76
CA ASN A 43 5.80 11.11 -4.69
C ASN A 43 4.65 11.12 -5.71
N LEU A 44 3.46 11.57 -5.30
CA LEU A 44 2.28 11.68 -6.15
C LEU A 44 2.25 12.97 -6.96
N GLY A 45 3.07 13.96 -6.63
CA GLY A 45 3.08 15.28 -7.25
C GLY A 45 1.80 16.08 -6.96
N ILE A 46 1.27 15.95 -5.75
CA ILE A 46 0.11 16.69 -5.24
C ILE A 46 0.52 17.45 -3.97
N SER A 47 -0.34 18.34 -3.47
CA SER A 47 -0.09 18.98 -2.17
C SER A 47 -0.44 18.05 -1.00
N GLU A 48 0.15 18.30 0.17
CA GLU A 48 -0.19 17.58 1.40
C GLU A 48 -1.67 17.78 1.77
N ASP A 49 -2.20 18.98 1.59
CA ASP A 49 -3.62 19.28 1.80
C ASP A 49 -4.54 18.50 0.86
N GLU A 50 -4.15 18.32 -0.41
CA GLU A 50 -4.92 17.52 -1.37
C GLU A 50 -4.95 16.06 -0.93
N LEU A 51 -3.80 15.52 -0.48
CA LEU A 51 -3.70 14.19 0.07
C LEU A 51 -4.56 14.02 1.33
N GLU A 52 -4.50 14.97 2.27
CA GLU A 52 -5.32 14.93 3.49
C GLU A 52 -6.81 14.91 3.17
N ARG A 53 -7.26 15.69 2.17
CA ARG A 53 -8.66 15.68 1.73
C ARG A 53 -9.05 14.34 1.10
N TRP A 54 -8.13 13.66 0.43
CA TRP A 54 -8.37 12.30 -0.06
C TRP A 54 -8.50 11.31 1.09
N GLU A 55 -7.57 11.35 2.05
CA GLU A 55 -7.55 10.44 3.21
C GLU A 55 -8.85 10.54 4.04
N HIS A 56 -9.42 11.74 4.14
CA HIS A 56 -10.70 11.97 4.82
C HIS A 56 -11.95 11.73 3.93
N GLY A 57 -11.77 11.35 2.66
CA GLY A 57 -12.88 11.14 1.72
C GLY A 57 -13.60 12.43 1.30
N LEU A 58 -13.02 13.60 1.56
CA LEU A 58 -13.58 14.91 1.21
C LEU A 58 -13.47 15.22 -0.29
N VAL A 59 -12.45 14.64 -0.94
CA VAL A 59 -12.23 14.74 -2.38
C VAL A 59 -11.79 13.36 -2.87
N MET A 60 -12.41 12.87 -3.94
CA MET A 60 -11.97 11.63 -4.56
C MET A 60 -10.84 11.91 -5.58
N PRO A 61 -9.73 11.15 -5.55
CA PRO A 61 -8.76 11.18 -6.63
C PRO A 61 -9.43 10.77 -7.94
N ASN A 62 -9.08 11.43 -9.04
CA ASN A 62 -9.51 10.98 -10.36
C ASN A 62 -8.85 9.64 -10.74
N SER A 63 -9.34 8.99 -11.80
CA SER A 63 -8.84 7.68 -12.23
C SER A 63 -7.32 7.66 -12.47
N ARG A 64 -6.75 8.72 -13.04
CA ARG A 64 -5.29 8.85 -13.26
C ARG A 64 -4.53 8.93 -11.94
N GLN A 65 -5.03 9.72 -11.00
CA GLN A 65 -4.45 9.86 -9.66
C GLN A 65 -4.55 8.54 -8.88
N MET A 66 -5.69 7.85 -8.96
CA MET A 66 -5.88 6.51 -8.39
C MET A 66 -4.86 5.51 -8.93
N THR A 67 -4.70 5.42 -10.24
CA THR A 67 -3.71 4.54 -10.86
C THR A 67 -2.30 4.88 -10.41
N LYS A 68 -1.96 6.18 -10.38
CA LYS A 68 -0.61 6.64 -10.01
C LYS A 68 -0.25 6.22 -8.59
N TRP A 69 -1.15 6.44 -7.62
CA TRP A 69 -0.84 6.10 -6.25
C TRP A 69 -0.88 4.59 -6.00
N ARG A 70 -1.83 3.86 -6.59
CA ARG A 70 -1.88 2.40 -6.49
C ARG A 70 -0.58 1.77 -6.99
N LEU A 71 -0.11 2.18 -8.17
CA LEU A 71 1.14 1.65 -8.74
C LEU A 71 2.35 1.97 -7.86
N ARG A 72 2.44 3.21 -7.35
CA ARG A 72 3.61 3.66 -6.62
C ARG A 72 3.69 3.04 -5.22
N LEU A 73 2.58 3.00 -4.49
CA LEU A 73 2.54 2.47 -3.13
C LEU A 73 2.56 0.95 -3.08
N SER A 74 2.17 0.25 -4.15
CA SER A 74 2.43 -1.19 -4.25
C SER A 74 3.91 -1.52 -4.07
N HIS A 75 4.84 -0.71 -4.63
CA HIS A 75 6.27 -0.93 -4.45
C HIS A 75 6.75 -0.72 -3.01
N ASP A 76 6.17 0.24 -2.30
CA ASP A 76 6.51 0.48 -0.89
C ASP A 76 5.96 -0.66 -0.01
N VAL A 77 4.78 -1.17 -0.36
CA VAL A 77 4.17 -2.34 0.27
C VAL A 77 4.95 -3.61 -0.03
N ASP A 78 5.56 -3.76 -1.22
CA ASP A 78 6.46 -4.89 -1.52
C ASP A 78 7.58 -4.99 -0.48
N GLY A 79 8.19 -3.86 -0.12
CA GLY A 79 9.21 -3.79 0.92
C GLY A 79 8.69 -4.18 2.31
N GLU A 80 7.48 -3.73 2.67
CA GLU A 80 6.83 -4.11 3.92
C GLU A 80 6.49 -5.60 3.96
N VAL A 81 5.93 -6.13 2.89
CA VAL A 81 5.57 -7.55 2.76
C VAL A 81 6.83 -8.42 2.78
N SER A 82 7.91 -8.02 2.10
CA SER A 82 9.22 -8.68 2.20
C SER A 82 9.70 -8.77 3.65
N ARG A 83 9.59 -7.66 4.40
CA ARG A 83 9.96 -7.62 5.81
C ARG A 83 9.09 -8.54 6.67
N LEU A 84 7.77 -8.51 6.47
CA LEU A 84 6.80 -9.31 7.23
C LEU A 84 6.94 -10.82 6.95
N LEU A 85 7.21 -11.20 5.70
CA LEU A 85 7.40 -12.58 5.28
C LEU A 85 8.82 -13.10 5.58
N GLY A 86 9.74 -12.23 6.01
CA GLY A 86 11.15 -12.59 6.26
C GLY A 86 11.92 -13.02 5.01
N THR A 87 11.43 -12.65 3.83
CA THR A 87 12.04 -12.99 2.55
C THR A 87 12.49 -11.73 1.83
N GLU A 88 13.79 -11.57 1.62
CA GLU A 88 14.34 -10.59 0.69
C GLU A 88 14.23 -11.06 -0.77
N ASN A 89 13.66 -12.25 -1.03
CA ASN A 89 13.54 -12.80 -2.37
C ASN A 89 12.32 -12.20 -3.11
N PRO A 90 12.55 -11.35 -4.15
CA PRO A 90 11.49 -10.71 -4.91
C PRO A 90 10.63 -11.68 -5.74
N ASP A 91 11.14 -12.87 -6.08
CA ASP A 91 10.38 -13.87 -6.87
C ASP A 91 9.20 -14.42 -6.07
N ILE A 92 9.37 -14.55 -4.74
CA ILE A 92 8.32 -15.01 -3.83
C ILE A 92 7.21 -13.95 -3.72
N LEU A 93 7.59 -12.66 -3.67
CA LEU A 93 6.63 -11.56 -3.65
C LEU A 93 5.83 -11.46 -4.95
N HIS A 94 6.49 -11.60 -6.11
CA HIS A 94 5.80 -11.54 -7.40
C HIS A 94 4.72 -12.62 -7.52
N GLN A 95 5.05 -13.86 -7.17
CA GLN A 95 4.09 -14.98 -7.18
C GLN A 95 2.96 -14.77 -6.15
N PHE A 96 3.28 -14.21 -4.99
CA PHE A 96 2.28 -13.87 -3.98
C PHE A 96 1.27 -12.83 -4.50
N TRP A 97 1.73 -11.78 -5.18
CA TRP A 97 0.84 -10.79 -5.77
C TRP A 97 -0.01 -11.37 -6.91
N GLU A 98 0.55 -12.19 -7.78
CA GLU A 98 -0.25 -12.88 -8.81
C GLU A 98 -1.40 -13.69 -8.20
N LEU A 99 -1.16 -14.38 -7.08
CA LEU A 99 -2.18 -15.14 -6.36
C LEU A 99 -3.22 -14.23 -5.69
N ALA A 100 -2.75 -13.18 -5.01
CA ALA A 100 -3.62 -12.23 -4.33
C ALA A 100 -4.60 -11.55 -5.30
N TRP A 101 -4.12 -11.17 -6.50
CA TRP A 101 -4.95 -10.54 -7.53
C TRP A 101 -5.79 -11.53 -8.36
N ARG A 102 -5.47 -12.82 -8.36
CA ARG A 102 -6.28 -13.88 -9.01
C ARG A 102 -7.45 -14.40 -8.17
N LEU A 103 -7.39 -14.26 -6.84
CA LEU A 103 -8.46 -14.70 -5.93
C LEU A 103 -9.51 -13.61 -5.62
N GLY A 104 -9.74 -12.70 -6.56
CA GLY A 104 -10.75 -11.64 -6.50
C GLY A 104 -11.91 -11.90 -7.44
#